data_AF-A0A3D5BXD4-F1
#
_entry.id   AF-A0A3D5BXD4-F1
#
_cell.length_a   1.000
_cell.length_b   1.000
_cell.length_c   1.000
_cell.angle_alpha   90.00
_cell.angle_beta   90.00
_cell.angle_gamma   90.00
#
_symmetry.space_group_name_H-M   'P 1'
#
loop_
_entity.id
_entity.type
_entity.pdbx_description
1 polymer ?
#
loop_
_entity_poly.entity_id
_entity_poly.type
_entity_poly.pdbx_seq_one_letter_code
_entity_poly.pdbx_strand_id
1 'polypeptide(L)'
;MKRFSLENEMRGPDAIIIAIGTNDASYLKSKDGNYVSSHDFEANLEKIIEKGKKYTDEIIFIGLTKANEAMVAPTPWVPDFHYRNADMKIYDNKIKEVCKKNNLKFIEMMNLLKDEDLEDGLHPNSAGHEKMFLRIKNFLEENTII
;
A
#
# COMPACT_ATOMS: atom_id res chain seq x y z
N MET A 1 2.85 4.67 -12.73
CA MET A 1 2.36 5.80 -13.57
C MET A 1 2.07 5.48 -15.03
N LYS A 2 2.82 4.61 -15.72
CA LYS A 2 2.66 4.38 -17.17
C LYS A 2 1.24 3.96 -17.61
N ARG A 3 0.51 3.22 -16.76
CA ARG A 3 -0.83 2.69 -17.08
C ARG A 3 -1.99 3.45 -16.43
N PHE A 4 -1.70 4.30 -15.44
CA PHE A 4 -2.71 4.85 -14.54
C PHE A 4 -3.80 5.64 -15.28
N SER A 5 -3.42 6.57 -16.15
CA SER A 5 -4.39 7.40 -16.88
C SER A 5 -5.27 6.59 -17.82
N LEU A 6 -4.67 5.74 -18.65
CA LEU A 6 -5.39 4.90 -19.60
C LEU A 6 -6.34 3.93 -18.90
N GLU A 7 -5.90 3.30 -17.80
CA GLU A 7 -6.73 2.33 -17.07
C GLU A 7 -7.95 2.98 -16.39
N ASN A 8 -7.82 4.21 -15.90
CA ASN A 8 -8.94 4.93 -15.29
C ASN A 8 -9.88 5.54 -16.34
N GLU A 9 -9.35 6.11 -17.42
CA GLU A 9 -10.15 6.66 -18.52
C GLU A 9 -11.07 5.60 -19.14
N MET A 10 -10.55 4.38 -19.36
CA MET A 10 -11.34 3.28 -19.91
C MET A 10 -12.37 2.70 -18.94
N ARG A 11 -12.25 2.95 -17.63
CA ARG A 11 -13.15 2.41 -16.60
C ARG A 11 -14.21 3.40 -16.12
N GLY A 12 -13.93 4.71 -16.18
CA GLY A 12 -14.80 5.76 -15.64
C GLY A 12 -15.21 5.50 -14.19
N PRO A 13 -14.25 5.36 -13.25
CA PRO A 13 -14.53 4.88 -11.90
C PRO A 13 -15.27 5.91 -11.03
N ASP A 14 -16.28 5.47 -10.28
CA ASP A 14 -16.90 6.27 -9.21
C ASP A 14 -15.95 6.45 -8.02
N ALA A 15 -15.09 5.47 -7.74
CA ALA A 15 -14.08 5.51 -6.69
C ALA A 15 -12.77 4.84 -7.12
N ILE A 16 -11.63 5.35 -6.64
CA ILE A 16 -10.30 4.77 -6.87
C ILE A 16 -9.70 4.33 -5.53
N ILE A 17 -9.47 3.03 -5.38
CA ILE A 17 -8.80 2.43 -4.23
C ILE A 17 -7.35 2.10 -4.60
N ILE A 18 -6.39 2.59 -3.82
CA ILE A 18 -4.95 2.50 -4.11
C ILE A 18 -4.24 1.72 -3.02
N ALA A 19 -3.61 0.60 -3.40
CA ALA A 19 -2.82 -0.26 -2.53
C ALA A 19 -1.40 -0.41 -3.10
N ILE A 20 -0.47 0.44 -2.68
CA ILE A 20 0.94 0.44 -3.10
C ILE A 20 1.85 0.81 -1.92
N GLY A 21 3.15 0.51 -2.02
CA GLY A 21 4.17 0.97 -1.08
C GLY A 21 5.02 -0.13 -0.46
N THR A 22 4.53 -1.38 -0.40
CA THR A 22 5.30 -2.51 0.15
C THR A 22 6.64 -2.72 -0.60
N ASN A 23 6.62 -2.67 -1.93
CA ASN A 23 7.85 -2.79 -2.72
C ASN A 23 8.74 -1.55 -2.61
N ASP A 24 8.15 -0.36 -2.59
CA ASP A 24 8.87 0.91 -2.43
C ASP A 24 9.64 0.96 -1.09
N ALA A 25 9.04 0.42 -0.02
CA ALA A 25 9.61 0.35 1.31
C ALA A 25 10.72 -0.71 1.48
N SER A 26 10.84 -1.67 0.56
CA SER A 26 11.82 -2.75 0.69
C SER A 26 13.25 -2.20 0.81
N TYR A 27 14.04 -2.74 1.73
CA TYR A 27 15.45 -2.38 1.88
C TYR A 27 16.31 -3.18 0.91
N LEU A 28 17.15 -2.48 0.16
CA LEU A 28 18.14 -3.05 -0.73
C LEU A 28 19.49 -3.04 -0.04
N LYS A 29 20.03 -4.23 0.22
CA LYS A 29 21.35 -4.41 0.83
C LYS A 29 22.45 -3.76 -0.01
N SER A 30 22.39 -3.89 -1.33
CA SER A 30 23.34 -3.30 -2.29
C SER A 30 23.41 -1.77 -2.25
N LYS A 31 22.35 -1.11 -1.82
CA LYS A 31 22.25 0.36 -1.75
C LYS A 31 22.35 0.90 -0.34
N ASP A 32 22.34 0.03 0.67
CA ASP A 32 22.17 0.39 2.07
C ASP A 32 21.00 1.38 2.28
N GLY A 33 19.84 1.07 1.70
CA GLY A 33 18.67 1.96 1.75
C GLY A 33 17.42 1.35 1.13
N ASN A 34 16.29 2.04 1.25
CA ASN A 34 15.04 1.58 0.65
C ASN A 34 15.09 1.65 -0.89
N TYR A 35 14.26 0.82 -1.54
CA TYR A 35 14.19 0.70 -2.99
C TYR A 35 13.85 2.02 -3.67
N VAL A 36 12.88 2.71 -3.09
CA VAL A 36 12.51 4.09 -3.39
C VAL A 36 12.80 4.90 -2.14
N SER A 37 13.31 6.12 -2.24
CA SER A 37 13.48 6.96 -1.05
C SER A 37 12.13 7.40 -0.50
N SER A 38 12.03 7.67 0.80
CA SER A 38 10.76 8.13 1.39
C SER A 38 10.28 9.46 0.79
N HIS A 39 11.22 10.32 0.39
CA HIS A 39 10.94 11.57 -0.31
C HIS A 39 10.38 11.33 -1.72
N ASP A 40 11.02 10.46 -2.51
CA ASP A 40 10.52 10.14 -3.85
C ASP A 40 9.18 9.43 -3.80
N PHE A 41 8.97 8.57 -2.80
CA PHE A 41 7.70 7.91 -2.56
C PHE A 41 6.59 8.92 -2.27
N GLU A 42 6.81 9.88 -1.36
CA GLU A 42 5.89 10.98 -1.09
C GLU A 42 5.53 11.74 -2.38
N ALA A 43 6.55 12.15 -3.16
CA ALA A 43 6.35 12.86 -4.41
C ALA A 43 5.57 12.02 -5.44
N ASN A 44 5.75 10.69 -5.45
CA ASN A 44 5.00 9.78 -6.31
C ASN A 44 3.54 9.65 -5.89
N LEU A 45 3.25 9.59 -4.58
CA LEU A 45 1.88 9.59 -4.06
C LEU A 45 1.13 10.87 -4.47
N GLU A 46 1.76 12.04 -4.32
CA GLU A 46 1.15 13.32 -4.74
C GLU A 46 0.81 13.33 -6.23
N LYS A 47 1.72 12.84 -7.09
CA LYS A 47 1.43 12.71 -8.53
C LYS A 47 0.30 11.73 -8.83
N ILE A 48 0.18 10.65 -8.06
CA ILE A 48 -0.91 9.68 -8.21
C ILE A 48 -2.24 10.35 -7.86
N ILE A 49 -2.29 11.11 -6.75
CA ILE A 49 -3.48 11.84 -6.31
C ILE A 49 -3.89 12.88 -7.36
N GLU A 50 -2.93 13.69 -7.84
CA GLU A 50 -3.18 14.69 -8.88
C GLU A 50 -3.81 14.06 -10.14
N LYS A 51 -3.32 12.89 -10.54
CA LYS A 51 -3.91 12.16 -11.68
C LYS A 51 -5.25 11.53 -11.35
N GLY A 52 -5.42 10.97 -10.15
CA GLY A 52 -6.67 10.34 -9.72
C GLY A 52 -7.83 11.33 -9.69
N LYS A 53 -7.58 12.55 -9.21
CA LYS A 53 -8.57 13.64 -9.13
C LYS A 53 -9.14 14.10 -10.48
N LYS A 54 -8.55 13.65 -11.60
CA LYS A 54 -9.10 13.88 -12.95
C LYS A 54 -10.27 12.95 -13.27
N TYR A 55 -10.45 11.88 -12.49
CA TYR A 55 -11.41 10.81 -12.77
C TYR A 55 -12.48 10.69 -11.67
N THR A 56 -12.12 10.88 -10.40
CA THR A 56 -13.05 10.90 -9.26
C THR A 56 -12.48 11.70 -8.09
N ASP A 57 -13.37 12.24 -7.26
CA ASP A 57 -13.05 12.84 -5.96
C ASP A 57 -12.91 11.78 -4.86
N GLU A 58 -13.45 10.57 -5.05
CA GLU A 58 -13.42 9.48 -4.07
C GLU A 58 -12.16 8.61 -4.26
N ILE A 59 -11.04 9.10 -3.70
CA ILE A 59 -9.75 8.40 -3.70
C ILE A 59 -9.44 7.90 -2.30
N ILE A 60 -9.16 6.61 -2.19
CA ILE A 60 -8.95 5.91 -0.92
C ILE A 60 -7.62 5.17 -0.98
N PHE A 61 -6.78 5.33 0.05
CA PHE A 61 -5.56 4.55 0.18
C PHE A 61 -5.72 3.42 1.18
N ILE A 62 -5.17 2.26 0.83
CA ILE A 62 -5.01 1.11 1.71
C ILE A 62 -3.61 1.18 2.34
N GLY A 63 -3.54 1.12 3.66
CA GLY A 63 -2.28 1.02 4.39
C GLY A 63 -1.54 -0.28 4.10
N LEU A 64 -0.26 -0.30 4.43
CA LEU A 64 0.59 -1.47 4.28
C LEU A 64 0.27 -2.50 5.37
N THR A 65 0.49 -3.77 5.04
CA THR A 65 0.46 -4.86 6.00
C THR A 65 1.87 -5.15 6.50
N LYS A 66 2.00 -5.70 7.71
CA LYS A 66 3.27 -6.26 8.16
C LYS A 66 3.71 -7.46 7.31
N ALA A 67 5.01 -7.73 7.34
CA ALA A 67 5.65 -8.92 6.79
C ALA A 67 6.14 -9.85 7.92
N ASN A 68 6.27 -11.14 7.62
CA ASN A 68 7.00 -12.09 8.45
C ASN A 68 8.50 -11.97 8.14
N GLU A 69 9.19 -11.06 8.84
CA GLU A 69 10.60 -10.74 8.57
C GLU A 69 11.52 -11.96 8.60
N ALA A 70 11.22 -12.98 9.42
CA ALA A 70 12.01 -14.19 9.49
C ALA A 70 12.05 -14.97 8.16
N MET A 71 11.05 -14.77 7.29
CA MET A 71 10.98 -15.36 5.96
C MET A 71 11.50 -14.44 4.86
N VAL A 72 11.46 -13.11 5.05
CA VAL A 72 11.63 -12.14 3.96
C VAL A 72 12.65 -11.02 4.20
N ALA A 73 13.49 -11.14 5.22
CA ALA A 73 14.59 -10.20 5.49
C ALA A 73 15.92 -10.93 5.80
N PRO A 74 16.55 -11.59 4.80
CA PRO A 74 16.40 -11.38 3.35
C PRO A 74 15.28 -12.21 2.73
N THR A 75 14.79 -11.79 1.56
CA THR A 75 13.88 -12.62 0.75
C THR A 75 14.62 -13.83 0.17
N PRO A 76 13.97 -15.00 0.05
CA PRO A 76 14.60 -16.19 -0.50
C PRO A 76 14.75 -16.15 -2.03
N TRP A 77 13.94 -15.35 -2.73
CA TRP A 77 13.96 -15.25 -4.19
C TRP A 77 14.94 -14.20 -4.71
N VAL A 78 15.10 -13.06 -4.03
CA VAL A 78 16.08 -12.01 -4.39
C VAL A 78 16.75 -11.51 -3.11
N PRO A 79 17.85 -12.14 -2.66
CA PRO A 79 18.48 -11.86 -1.36
C PRO A 79 18.94 -10.42 -1.13
N ASP A 80 18.96 -9.59 -2.17
CA ASP A 80 19.22 -8.15 -2.05
C ASP A 80 18.05 -7.39 -1.42
N PHE A 81 16.82 -7.90 -1.54
CA PHE A 81 15.61 -7.29 -1.01
C PHE A 81 15.30 -7.85 0.38
N HIS A 82 15.00 -6.94 1.30
CA HIS A 82 14.58 -7.22 2.66
C HIS A 82 13.30 -6.44 2.97
N TYR A 83 12.24 -7.15 3.34
CA TYR A 83 10.99 -6.52 3.79
C TYR A 83 10.99 -6.46 5.31
N ARG A 84 11.35 -5.29 5.85
CA ARG A 84 11.42 -5.03 7.30
C ARG A 84 10.21 -4.19 7.72
N ASN A 85 9.53 -4.58 8.79
CA ASN A 85 8.36 -3.90 9.32
C ASN A 85 8.67 -2.48 9.80
N ALA A 86 9.91 -2.21 10.23
CA ALA A 86 10.36 -0.87 10.55
C ALA A 86 10.27 0.07 9.34
N ASP A 87 10.70 -0.39 8.15
CA ASP A 87 10.55 0.38 6.91
C ASP A 87 9.08 0.48 6.51
N MET A 88 8.34 -0.64 6.53
CA MET A 88 6.90 -0.63 6.20
C MET A 88 6.15 0.40 7.01
N LYS A 89 6.44 0.52 8.32
CA LYS A 89 5.81 1.50 9.20
C LYS A 89 6.13 2.95 8.80
N ILE A 90 7.34 3.23 8.32
CA ILE A 90 7.71 4.56 7.82
C ILE A 90 6.88 4.91 6.58
N TYR A 91 6.76 3.98 5.63
CA TYR A 91 6.05 4.22 4.37
C TYR A 91 4.54 4.25 4.57
N ASP A 92 4.00 3.41 5.45
CA ASP A 92 2.59 3.43 5.85
C ASP A 92 2.19 4.77 6.48
N ASN A 93 3.01 5.26 7.43
CA ASN A 93 2.83 6.59 7.99
C ASN A 93 2.91 7.68 6.91
N LYS A 94 3.79 7.53 5.93
CA LYS A 94 3.90 8.48 4.82
C LYS A 94 2.63 8.52 3.97
N ILE A 95 2.04 7.36 3.65
CA ILE A 95 0.75 7.27 2.95
C ILE A 95 -0.32 7.99 3.78
N LYS A 96 -0.39 7.69 5.08
CA LYS A 96 -1.36 8.30 6.00
C LYS A 96 -1.22 9.82 6.09
N GLU A 97 0.01 10.34 6.17
CA GLU A 97 0.31 11.78 6.16
C GLU A 97 -0.15 12.45 4.87
N VAL A 98 0.18 11.87 3.72
CA VAL A 98 -0.23 12.39 2.41
C VAL A 98 -1.75 12.39 2.25
N CYS A 99 -2.42 11.33 2.72
CA CYS A 99 -3.88 11.26 2.73
C CYS A 99 -4.47 12.38 3.60
N LYS A 100 -3.97 12.54 4.83
CA LYS A 100 -4.41 13.62 5.73
C LYS A 100 -4.21 15.00 5.11
N LYS A 101 -3.05 15.25 4.48
CA LYS A 101 -2.73 16.52 3.80
C LYS A 101 -3.70 16.81 2.63
N ASN A 102 -4.11 15.78 1.91
CA ASN A 102 -4.99 15.90 0.74
C ASN A 102 -6.47 15.70 1.05
N ASN A 103 -6.84 15.56 2.34
CA ASN A 103 -8.20 15.23 2.80
C ASN A 103 -8.76 13.95 2.15
N LEU A 104 -7.93 12.91 2.03
CA LEU A 104 -8.29 11.61 1.48
C LEU A 104 -8.48 10.57 2.59
N LYS A 105 -9.26 9.53 2.30
CA LYS A 105 -9.51 8.43 3.21
C LYS A 105 -8.32 7.45 3.21
N PHE A 106 -7.99 6.93 4.39
CA PHE A 106 -6.91 5.96 4.60
C PHE A 106 -7.42 4.79 5.45
N ILE A 107 -7.22 3.56 4.98
CA ILE A 107 -7.65 2.34 5.67
C ILE A 107 -6.43 1.66 6.30
N GLU A 108 -6.39 1.65 7.64
CA GLU A 108 -5.33 1.04 8.44
C GLU A 108 -5.24 -0.48 8.26
N MET A 109 -4.04 -1.01 7.95
CA MET A 109 -3.80 -2.44 7.72
C MET A 109 -2.63 -3.05 8.49
N MET A 110 -1.71 -2.25 9.04
CA MET A 110 -0.40 -2.69 9.56
C MET A 110 -0.47 -3.89 10.52
N ASN A 111 -1.47 -3.92 11.40
CA ASN A 111 -1.65 -4.97 12.41
C ASN A 111 -2.84 -5.90 12.13
N LEU A 112 -3.41 -5.86 10.93
CA LEU A 112 -4.59 -6.67 10.58
C LEU A 112 -4.23 -8.15 10.41
N LEU A 113 -3.11 -8.41 9.73
CA LEU A 113 -2.68 -9.76 9.37
C LEU A 113 -1.69 -10.31 10.41
N LYS A 114 -1.72 -11.62 10.61
CA LYS A 114 -0.74 -12.39 11.36
C LYS A 114 0.21 -13.10 10.40
N ASP A 115 1.27 -13.70 10.93
CA ASP A 115 2.28 -14.37 10.09
C ASP A 115 1.68 -15.60 9.36
N GLU A 116 0.75 -16.30 9.99
CA GLU A 116 -0.04 -17.40 9.41
C GLU A 116 -0.97 -16.96 8.27
N ASP A 117 -1.23 -15.65 8.13
CA ASP A 117 -2.04 -15.10 7.05
C ASP A 117 -1.19 -14.78 5.80
N LEU A 118 0.13 -15.04 5.83
CA LEU A 118 1.06 -14.73 4.75
C LEU A 118 1.65 -16.00 4.16
N GLU A 119 1.42 -16.24 2.86
CA GLU A 119 1.82 -17.47 2.16
C GLU A 119 3.35 -17.63 2.09
N ASP A 120 4.05 -16.54 1.76
CA ASP A 120 5.51 -16.48 1.59
C ASP A 120 6.18 -15.53 2.58
N GLY A 121 5.44 -15.13 3.62
CA GLY A 121 5.86 -14.12 4.58
C GLY A 121 5.65 -12.66 4.13
N LEU A 122 5.12 -12.42 2.92
CA LEU A 122 4.76 -11.08 2.43
C LEU A 122 3.33 -11.00 1.89
N HIS A 123 2.95 -11.95 1.05
CA HIS A 123 1.68 -11.94 0.34
C HIS A 123 0.59 -12.63 1.17
N PRO A 124 -0.59 -12.01 1.34
CA PRO A 124 -1.69 -12.64 2.06
C PRO A 124 -2.13 -13.94 1.38
N ASN A 125 -2.40 -14.97 2.18
CA ASN A 125 -3.11 -16.16 1.71
C ASN A 125 -4.63 -15.91 1.67
N SER A 126 -5.44 -16.93 1.38
CA SER A 126 -6.90 -16.77 1.31
C SER A 126 -7.53 -16.22 2.59
N ALA A 127 -7.07 -16.65 3.77
CA ALA A 127 -7.58 -16.15 5.05
C ALA A 127 -7.13 -14.70 5.31
N GLY A 128 -5.90 -14.35 4.92
CA GLY A 128 -5.41 -12.98 4.98
C GLY A 128 -6.20 -12.04 4.05
N HIS A 129 -6.48 -12.48 2.83
CA HIS A 129 -7.31 -11.73 1.89
C HIS A 129 -8.75 -11.55 2.38
N GLU A 130 -9.34 -12.56 3.03
CA GLU A 130 -10.67 -12.44 3.65
C GLU A 130 -10.69 -11.38 4.75
N LYS A 131 -9.67 -11.36 5.64
CA LYS A 131 -9.53 -10.32 6.68
C LYS A 131 -9.43 -8.92 6.08
N MET A 132 -8.62 -8.76 5.02
CA MET A 132 -8.50 -7.49 4.29
C MET A 132 -9.83 -7.08 3.65
N PHE A 133 -10.52 -8.02 2.99
CA PHE A 133 -11.83 -7.77 2.38
C PHE A 133 -12.83 -7.25 3.41
N LEU A 134 -12.98 -7.92 4.55
CA LEU A 134 -13.91 -7.51 5.60
C LEU A 134 -13.56 -6.13 6.16
N ARG A 135 -12.27 -5.83 6.39
CA ARG A 135 -11.82 -4.50 6.83
C ARG A 135 -12.19 -3.42 5.81
N ILE A 136 -11.91 -3.64 4.54
CA ILE A 136 -12.18 -2.66 3.47
C ILE A 136 -13.68 -2.48 3.33
N LYS A 137 -14.45 -3.57 3.19
CA LYS A 137 -15.91 -3.53 3.04
C LYS A 137 -16.57 -2.73 4.18
N ASN A 138 -16.26 -3.08 5.43
CA ASN A 138 -16.85 -2.39 6.58
C ASN A 138 -16.52 -0.89 6.57
N PHE A 139 -15.28 -0.53 6.24
CA PHE A 139 -14.90 0.88 6.12
C PHE A 139 -15.70 1.61 5.02
N LEU A 140 -15.89 0.98 3.86
CA LEU A 140 -16.65 1.57 2.75
C LEU A 140 -18.13 1.75 3.14
N GLU A 141 -18.75 0.77 3.81
CA GLU A 141 -20.13 0.85 4.31
C GLU A 141 -20.28 1.95 5.38
N GLU A 142 -19.38 2.00 6.37
CA GLU A 142 -19.38 3.02 7.43
C GLU A 142 -19.22 4.45 6.89
N ASN A 143 -18.58 4.61 5.73
CA ASN A 143 -18.37 5.89 5.07
C ASN A 143 -19.37 6.16 3.92
N THR A 144 -20.39 5.31 3.74
CA THR A 144 -21.43 5.46 2.71
C THR A 144 -20.86 5.56 1.28
N ILE A 145 -19.80 4.79 1.00
CA ILE A 145 -19.18 4.69 -0.33
C ILE A 145 -19.84 3.58 -1.14
N ILE A 146 -20.32 2.54 -0.45
CA ILE A 146 -21.14 1.43 -0.97
C ILE A 146 -22.36 1.20 -0.09
#